data_AF-A0A2M7EB72-F1
#
_entry.id   AF-A0A2M7EB72-F1
#
_cell.length_a   1.000
_cell.length_b   1.000
_cell.length_c   1.000
_cell.angle_alpha   90.00
_cell.angle_beta   90.00
_cell.angle_gamma   90.00
#
_symmetry.space_group_name_H-M   'P 1'
#
loop_
_entity.id
_entity.type
_entity.pdbx_description
1 polymer ?
#
loop_
_entity_poly.entity_id
_entity_poly.type
_entity_poly.pdbx_seq_one_letter_code
_entity_poly.pdbx_strand_id
1 'polypeptide(L)'
;MNQPLPIASLTKLMTAVIVLENYDLDATHPPPYTLITISKAAANQENVPNYGNLDKYLGEKFNVEQLLDLMLVYSSNDAAWALSEVIETKNFVEKMNQKAEELGLGNTHFVNPTGLDPENFYYHPPNQSYFNYSTAQDLLKLAQYISKNHPLIFEITLKKGPYPIENGMGDLILPENQTGIGWKTGYTDEAGGCALLVLGKENGNVLFNIILGTESQEARIREMQKLINYQARL
;
A
#
# COMPACT_ATOMS: atom_id res chain seq x y z
N MET A 1 11.49 -10.87 12.48
CA MET A 1 11.40 -10.83 11.00
C MET A 1 10.33 -11.76 10.44
N ASN A 2 10.13 -12.97 10.99
CA ASN A 2 9.24 -13.99 10.40
C ASN A 2 7.89 -14.19 11.11
N GLN A 3 7.55 -13.35 12.09
CA GLN A 3 6.23 -13.41 12.74
C GLN A 3 5.19 -12.77 11.81
N PRO A 4 4.12 -13.49 11.42
CA PRO A 4 3.03 -12.91 10.66
C PRO A 4 2.27 -11.91 11.53
N LEU A 5 2.02 -10.72 10.99
CA LEU A 5 1.23 -9.66 11.62
C LEU A 5 0.26 -9.08 10.60
N PRO A 6 -0.90 -8.55 11.02
CA PRO A 6 -1.71 -7.72 10.14
C PRO A 6 -0.88 -6.54 9.63
N ILE A 7 -1.05 -6.18 8.35
CA ILE A 7 -0.18 -5.20 7.69
C ILE A 7 -0.88 -3.93 7.24
N ALA A 8 -2.17 -3.81 7.54
CA ALA A 8 -3.00 -2.68 7.16
C ALA A 8 -2.77 -2.29 5.68
N SER A 9 -2.69 -0.98 5.42
CA SER A 9 -2.49 -0.41 4.09
C SER A 9 -1.13 -0.70 3.43
N LEU A 10 -0.18 -1.40 4.06
CA LEU A 10 0.97 -1.94 3.32
C LEU A 10 0.52 -2.94 2.24
N THR A 11 -0.66 -3.54 2.41
CA THR A 11 -1.39 -4.29 1.38
C THR A 11 -1.37 -3.62 0.01
N LYS A 12 -1.55 -2.30 -0.03
CA LYS A 12 -1.70 -1.53 -1.28
C LYS A 12 -0.47 -1.58 -2.18
N LEU A 13 0.69 -1.97 -1.64
CA LEU A 13 1.88 -2.26 -2.44
C LEU A 13 1.65 -3.49 -3.35
N MET A 14 1.05 -4.55 -2.83
CA MET A 14 0.66 -5.71 -3.66
C MET A 14 -0.47 -5.34 -4.62
N THR A 15 -1.46 -4.57 -4.17
CA THR A 15 -2.54 -4.07 -5.05
C THR A 15 -1.97 -3.31 -6.25
N ALA A 16 -1.01 -2.41 -6.02
CA ALA A 16 -0.35 -1.68 -7.10
C ALA A 16 0.44 -2.59 -8.04
N VAL A 17 1.13 -3.63 -7.53
CA VAL A 17 1.79 -4.64 -8.38
C VAL A 17 0.79 -5.32 -9.30
N ILE A 18 -0.34 -5.79 -8.78
CA ILE A 18 -1.37 -6.45 -9.60
C ILE A 18 -1.93 -5.49 -10.64
N VAL A 19 -2.17 -4.22 -10.28
CA VAL A 19 -2.63 -3.21 -11.24
C VAL A 19 -1.62 -3.02 -12.37
N LEU A 20 -0.34 -2.75 -12.06
CA LEU A 20 0.67 -2.49 -13.08
C LEU A 20 0.97 -3.69 -13.99
N GLU A 21 0.70 -4.92 -13.52
CA GLU A 21 0.90 -6.13 -14.33
C GLU A 21 -0.31 -6.54 -15.18
N ASN A 22 -1.50 -5.98 -14.92
CA ASN A 22 -2.74 -6.42 -15.58
C ASN A 22 -3.51 -5.28 -16.26
N TYR A 23 -3.10 -4.02 -16.09
CA TYR A 23 -3.84 -2.83 -16.52
C TYR A 23 -2.94 -1.97 -17.42
N ASP A 24 -3.59 -1.15 -18.24
CA ASP A 24 -2.90 -0.19 -19.09
C ASP A 24 -2.96 1.20 -18.46
N LEU A 25 -1.84 1.90 -18.44
CA LEU A 25 -1.79 3.28 -17.95
C LEU A 25 -2.14 4.28 -19.06
N ASP A 26 -2.04 3.88 -20.34
CA ASP A 26 -2.37 4.73 -21.46
C ASP A 26 -3.89 4.85 -21.62
N ALA A 27 -4.44 5.97 -21.15
CA ALA A 27 -5.86 6.28 -21.19
C ALA A 27 -6.47 6.34 -22.61
N THR A 28 -5.68 6.25 -23.68
CA THR A 28 -6.16 6.21 -25.06
C THR A 28 -6.63 4.83 -25.51
N HIS A 29 -6.31 3.77 -24.77
CA HIS A 29 -6.82 2.43 -25.05
C HIS A 29 -8.28 2.26 -24.58
N PRO A 30 -9.11 1.46 -25.28
CA PRO A 30 -10.50 1.28 -24.89
C PRO A 30 -10.63 0.54 -23.54
N PRO A 31 -11.73 0.77 -22.79
CA PRO A 31 -12.06 0.00 -21.59
C PRO A 31 -12.00 -1.51 -21.84
N PRO A 32 -11.72 -2.33 -20.82
CA PRO A 32 -11.87 -2.01 -19.39
C PRO A 32 -10.64 -1.40 -18.71
N TYR A 33 -9.53 -1.17 -19.41
CA TYR A 33 -8.23 -0.97 -18.74
C TYR A 33 -7.79 0.48 -18.53
N THR A 34 -8.63 1.48 -18.83
CA THR A 34 -8.19 2.89 -18.87
C THR A 34 -9.04 3.86 -18.08
N LEU A 35 -10.36 3.67 -18.04
CA LEU A 35 -11.29 4.51 -17.28
C LEU A 35 -12.19 3.64 -16.40
N ILE A 36 -12.09 3.87 -15.09
CA ILE A 36 -12.79 3.12 -14.05
C ILE A 36 -13.89 4.01 -13.49
N THR A 37 -15.13 3.54 -13.58
CA THR A 37 -16.26 4.21 -12.95
C THR A 37 -16.28 3.90 -11.46
N ILE A 38 -16.35 4.93 -10.62
CA ILE A 38 -16.48 4.76 -9.18
C ILE A 38 -17.84 4.15 -8.86
N SER A 39 -17.83 2.92 -8.38
CA SER A 39 -19.03 2.19 -7.96
C SER A 39 -19.48 2.64 -6.57
N LYS A 40 -20.71 2.29 -6.19
CA LYS A 40 -21.20 2.50 -4.82
C LYS A 40 -20.41 1.68 -3.81
N ALA A 41 -19.91 0.50 -4.18
CA ALA A 41 -19.12 -0.33 -3.29
C ALA A 41 -17.73 0.28 -3.03
N ALA A 42 -17.09 0.81 -4.07
CA ALA A 42 -15.83 1.55 -3.94
C ALA A 42 -16.00 2.83 -3.11
N ALA A 43 -17.03 3.63 -3.39
CA ALA A 43 -17.33 4.88 -2.67
C ALA A 43 -17.76 4.70 -1.20
N ASN A 44 -18.04 3.47 -0.75
CA ASN A 44 -18.50 3.16 0.60
C ASN A 44 -17.45 2.45 1.45
N GLN A 45 -16.18 2.40 1.01
CA GLN A 45 -15.12 1.87 1.88
C GLN A 45 -14.91 2.82 3.07
N GLU A 46 -14.30 2.31 4.14
CA GLU A 46 -13.96 3.14 5.29
C GLU A 46 -13.07 4.31 4.85
N ASN A 47 -13.55 5.52 5.13
CA ASN A 47 -12.92 6.76 4.71
C ASN A 47 -11.54 6.94 5.36
N VAL A 48 -10.57 7.39 4.57
CA VAL A 48 -9.32 7.97 5.07
C VAL A 48 -9.48 9.49 5.23
N PRO A 49 -8.69 10.17 6.10
CA PRO A 49 -8.90 11.58 6.42
C PRO A 49 -8.87 12.49 5.18
N ASN A 50 -9.86 13.38 5.02
CA ASN A 50 -10.06 14.49 4.05
C ASN A 50 -9.76 14.28 2.54
N TYR A 51 -8.87 13.38 2.14
CA TYR A 51 -8.43 13.14 0.77
C TYR A 51 -8.27 11.63 0.51
N GLY A 52 -8.68 11.19 -0.67
CA GLY A 52 -8.78 9.76 -1.00
C GLY A 52 -10.17 9.16 -0.80
N ASN A 53 -11.16 9.92 -0.32
CA ASN A 53 -12.56 9.50 -0.31
C ASN A 53 -13.21 9.87 -1.64
N LEU A 54 -13.91 8.92 -2.25
CA LEU A 54 -14.50 9.02 -3.59
C LEU A 54 -16.03 9.01 -3.56
N ASP A 55 -16.63 9.11 -2.37
CA ASP A 55 -18.08 9.20 -2.13
C ASP A 55 -18.80 10.24 -3.00
N LYS A 56 -18.25 11.47 -3.06
CA LYS A 56 -18.78 12.57 -3.87
C LYS A 56 -18.57 12.41 -5.38
N TYR A 57 -17.76 11.43 -5.79
CA TYR A 57 -17.43 11.13 -7.18
C TYR A 57 -18.12 9.85 -7.69
N LEU A 58 -19.16 9.39 -7.01
CA LEU A 58 -19.96 8.24 -7.42
C LEU A 58 -20.43 8.36 -8.88
N GLY A 59 -20.11 7.36 -9.70
CA GLY A 59 -20.44 7.34 -11.13
C GLY A 59 -19.49 8.14 -12.03
N GLU A 60 -18.58 8.93 -11.47
CA GLU A 60 -17.51 9.57 -12.23
C GLU A 60 -16.46 8.54 -12.67
N LYS A 61 -15.65 8.93 -13.68
CA LYS A 61 -14.62 8.08 -14.27
C LYS A 61 -13.24 8.63 -13.94
N PHE A 62 -12.39 7.77 -13.42
CA PHE A 62 -10.98 8.06 -13.16
C PHE A 62 -10.13 7.16 -14.04
N ASN A 63 -8.97 7.65 -14.46
CA ASN A 63 -7.99 6.78 -15.08
C ASN A 63 -7.20 5.98 -14.01
N VAL A 64 -6.51 4.94 -14.46
CA VAL A 64 -5.76 4.03 -13.57
C VAL A 64 -4.67 4.78 -12.80
N GLU A 65 -3.95 5.70 -13.44
CA GLU A 65 -2.90 6.50 -12.79
C GLU A 65 -3.46 7.37 -11.65
N GLN A 66 -4.60 8.02 -11.86
CA GLN A 66 -5.27 8.82 -10.84
C GLN A 66 -5.64 7.97 -9.62
N LEU A 67 -6.16 6.76 -9.84
CA LEU A 67 -6.51 5.86 -8.76
C LEU A 67 -5.27 5.30 -8.05
N LEU A 68 -4.19 5.01 -8.78
CA LEU A 68 -2.91 4.64 -8.17
C LEU A 68 -2.34 5.77 -7.30
N ASP A 69 -2.40 7.01 -7.78
CA ASP A 69 -1.97 8.20 -7.03
C ASP A 69 -2.77 8.36 -5.74
N LEU A 70 -4.11 8.29 -5.82
CA LEU A 70 -4.98 8.36 -4.63
C LEU A 70 -4.72 7.20 -3.66
N MET A 71 -4.53 5.99 -4.17
CA MET A 71 -4.30 4.79 -3.37
C MET A 71 -2.94 4.83 -2.66
N LEU A 72 -1.88 5.26 -3.33
CA LEU A 72 -0.51 5.18 -2.81
C LEU A 72 -0.13 6.41 -1.99
N VAL A 73 -0.54 7.61 -2.42
CA VAL A 73 -0.26 8.87 -1.70
C VAL A 73 -1.17 9.01 -0.49
N TYR A 74 -2.49 8.84 -0.68
CA TYR A 74 -3.49 9.09 0.36
C TYR A 74 -4.03 7.83 1.03
N SER A 75 -3.50 6.66 0.67
CA SER A 75 -3.95 5.38 1.23
C SER A 75 -5.44 5.12 0.98
N SER A 76 -6.01 5.68 -0.09
CA SER A 76 -7.44 5.57 -0.45
C SER A 76 -7.89 4.10 -0.53
N ASN A 77 -8.86 3.74 0.29
CA ASN A 77 -9.51 2.42 0.25
C ASN A 77 -10.45 2.34 -0.95
N ASP A 78 -11.18 3.41 -1.25
CA ASP A 78 -12.08 3.53 -2.39
C ASP A 78 -11.34 3.29 -3.70
N ALA A 79 -10.17 3.91 -3.88
CA ALA A 79 -9.36 3.74 -5.08
C ALA A 79 -8.85 2.29 -5.21
N ALA A 80 -8.37 1.70 -4.11
CA ALA A 80 -7.94 0.30 -4.09
C ALA A 80 -9.09 -0.66 -4.45
N TRP A 81 -10.30 -0.39 -3.93
CA TRP A 81 -11.49 -1.18 -4.23
C TRP A 81 -11.92 -1.00 -5.68
N ALA A 82 -12.03 0.24 -6.17
CA ALA A 82 -12.38 0.56 -7.56
C ALA A 82 -11.41 -0.11 -8.56
N LEU A 83 -10.11 -0.08 -8.28
CA LEU A 83 -9.10 -0.79 -9.08
C LEU A 83 -9.38 -2.28 -9.12
N SER A 84 -9.73 -2.89 -7.98
CA SER A 84 -10.00 -4.33 -7.89
C SER A 84 -11.25 -4.78 -8.65
N GLU A 85 -12.27 -3.92 -8.77
CA GLU A 85 -13.56 -4.25 -9.39
C GLU A 85 -13.44 -4.50 -10.89
N VAL A 86 -12.42 -3.94 -11.56
CA VAL A 86 -12.22 -4.05 -13.02
C VAL A 86 -12.12 -5.51 -13.49
N ILE A 87 -11.50 -6.38 -12.69
CA ILE A 87 -11.36 -7.82 -12.99
C ILE A 87 -12.13 -8.70 -12.01
N GLU A 88 -13.11 -8.13 -11.30
CA GLU A 88 -13.80 -8.71 -10.13
C GLU A 88 -12.89 -8.83 -8.90
N THR A 89 -13.29 -8.24 -7.78
CA THR A 89 -12.49 -8.16 -6.54
C THR A 89 -12.01 -9.53 -6.04
N LYS A 90 -12.84 -10.57 -6.17
CA LYS A 90 -12.45 -11.93 -5.77
C LYS A 90 -11.27 -12.43 -6.60
N ASN A 91 -11.35 -12.33 -7.93
CA ASN A 91 -10.27 -12.73 -8.83
C ASN A 91 -9.02 -11.85 -8.63
N PHE A 92 -9.21 -10.57 -8.30
CA PHE A 92 -8.11 -9.67 -7.96
C PHE A 92 -7.35 -10.15 -6.72
N VAL A 93 -8.06 -10.51 -5.64
CA VAL A 93 -7.45 -11.07 -4.42
C VAL A 93 -6.78 -12.42 -4.69
N GLU A 94 -7.37 -13.28 -5.55
CA GLU A 94 -6.73 -14.52 -6.00
C GLU A 94 -5.39 -14.23 -6.71
N LYS A 95 -5.33 -13.22 -7.58
CA LYS A 95 -4.08 -12.77 -8.22
C LYS A 95 -3.06 -12.22 -7.23
N MET A 96 -3.48 -11.48 -6.20
CA MET A 96 -2.58 -11.01 -5.14
C MET A 96 -1.91 -12.18 -4.42
N ASN A 97 -2.67 -13.24 -4.10
CA ASN A 97 -2.13 -14.43 -3.45
C ASN A 97 -1.27 -15.28 -4.40
N GLN A 98 -1.66 -15.43 -5.66
CA GLN A 98 -0.82 -16.08 -6.68
C GLN A 98 0.52 -15.36 -6.82
N LYS A 99 0.52 -14.02 -6.87
CA LYS A 99 1.76 -13.23 -6.89
C LYS A 99 2.59 -13.44 -5.62
N ALA A 100 1.95 -13.54 -4.46
CA ALA A 100 2.65 -13.84 -3.21
C ALA A 100 3.37 -15.21 -3.28
N GLU A 101 2.73 -16.23 -3.82
CA GLU A 101 3.34 -17.55 -4.06
C GLU A 101 4.50 -17.48 -5.06
N GLU A 102 4.32 -16.81 -6.21
CA GLU A 102 5.35 -16.61 -7.23
C GLU A 102 6.62 -15.93 -6.69
N LEU A 103 6.44 -14.97 -5.79
CA LEU A 103 7.54 -14.23 -5.15
C LEU A 103 8.11 -14.95 -3.91
N GLY A 104 7.57 -16.12 -3.54
CA GLY A 104 8.01 -16.89 -2.37
C GLY A 104 7.71 -16.18 -1.05
N LEU A 105 6.59 -15.44 -0.98
CA LEU A 105 6.09 -14.77 0.23
C LEU A 105 5.28 -15.75 1.09
N GLY A 106 5.93 -16.82 1.55
CA GLY A 106 5.26 -17.97 2.16
C GLY A 106 4.51 -17.69 3.47
N ASN A 107 4.69 -16.52 4.08
CA ASN A 107 3.96 -16.10 5.28
C ASN A 107 3.13 -14.82 5.02
N THR A 108 2.62 -14.67 3.81
CA THR A 108 1.77 -13.56 3.38
C THR A 108 0.45 -14.10 2.85
N HIS A 109 -0.66 -13.45 3.20
CA HIS A 109 -1.98 -13.75 2.64
C HIS A 109 -2.83 -12.48 2.59
N PHE A 110 -3.60 -12.35 1.51
CA PHE A 110 -4.51 -11.25 1.28
C PHE A 110 -5.95 -11.77 1.17
N VAL A 111 -6.87 -11.11 1.84
CA VAL A 111 -8.32 -11.34 1.75
C VAL A 111 -9.06 -10.19 1.09
N ASN A 112 -8.41 -9.03 0.93
CA ASN A 112 -8.97 -7.83 0.30
C ASN A 112 -7.86 -6.95 -0.31
N PRO A 113 -8.18 -5.99 -1.20
CA PRO A 113 -7.18 -5.14 -1.87
C PRO A 113 -6.78 -3.90 -1.06
N THR A 114 -7.42 -3.63 0.08
CA THR A 114 -7.27 -2.35 0.81
C THR A 114 -6.35 -2.48 2.01
N GLY A 115 -6.38 -3.62 2.69
CA GLY A 115 -5.78 -3.87 3.99
C GLY A 115 -6.62 -3.40 5.17
N LEU A 116 -7.90 -3.06 4.99
CA LEU A 116 -8.81 -2.82 6.12
C LEU A 116 -9.03 -4.12 6.91
N ASP A 117 -9.53 -3.98 8.14
CA ASP A 117 -9.95 -5.10 8.99
C ASP A 117 -11.37 -5.56 8.60
N PRO A 118 -11.68 -6.87 8.63
CA PRO A 118 -12.97 -7.43 8.18
C PRO A 118 -14.19 -6.75 8.72
N GLU A 119 -14.21 -6.42 10.02
CA GLU A 119 -15.36 -5.83 10.69
C GLU A 119 -15.80 -4.50 10.06
N ASN A 120 -14.90 -3.87 9.29
CA ASN A 120 -15.15 -2.63 8.56
C ASN A 120 -15.49 -2.84 7.06
N PHE A 121 -15.73 -4.08 6.61
CA PHE A 121 -16.13 -4.38 5.22
C PHE A 121 -17.62 -4.64 5.04
N TYR A 122 -18.09 -4.39 3.82
CA TYR A 122 -19.39 -4.85 3.32
C TYR A 122 -19.38 -6.32 2.82
N TYR A 123 -18.22 -6.98 2.79
CA TYR A 123 -18.02 -8.34 2.27
C TYR A 123 -17.22 -9.20 3.25
N HIS A 124 -17.83 -10.28 3.73
CA HIS A 124 -17.23 -11.24 4.66
C HIS A 124 -17.33 -12.68 4.13
N PRO A 125 -16.26 -13.27 3.59
CA PRO A 125 -16.24 -14.70 3.32
C PRO A 125 -16.07 -15.48 4.64
N PRO A 126 -16.92 -16.47 4.96
CA PRO A 126 -16.75 -17.30 6.16
C PRO A 126 -15.50 -18.19 6.05
N ASN A 127 -14.80 -18.41 7.18
CA ASN A 127 -13.68 -19.35 7.37
C ASN A 127 -12.33 -19.00 6.71
N GLN A 128 -11.97 -17.72 6.60
CA GLN A 128 -10.63 -17.30 6.15
C GLN A 128 -9.93 -16.49 7.24
N SER A 129 -8.59 -16.40 7.18
CA SER A 129 -7.83 -15.46 8.00
C SER A 129 -8.49 -14.09 7.93
N TYR A 130 -8.82 -13.52 9.08
CA TYR A 130 -9.66 -12.34 9.12
C TYR A 130 -8.96 -11.17 8.41
N PHE A 131 -7.69 -10.90 8.67
CA PHE A 131 -6.98 -9.73 8.10
C PHE A 131 -5.93 -10.13 7.05
N ASN A 132 -5.56 -9.16 6.22
CA ASN A 132 -4.35 -9.25 5.40
C ASN A 132 -3.13 -9.29 6.32
N TYR A 133 -2.28 -10.31 6.18
CA TYR A 133 -1.07 -10.44 6.98
C TYR A 133 0.17 -10.67 6.14
N SER A 134 1.32 -10.34 6.72
CA SER A 134 2.63 -10.65 6.17
C SER A 134 3.68 -10.65 7.27
N THR A 135 4.91 -10.98 6.91
CA THR A 135 6.08 -10.83 7.77
C THR A 135 6.95 -9.67 7.27
N ALA A 136 7.81 -9.12 8.13
CA ALA A 136 8.79 -8.13 7.70
C ALA A 136 9.75 -8.71 6.63
N GLN A 137 10.06 -10.02 6.71
CA GLN A 137 10.90 -10.71 5.73
C GLN A 137 10.25 -10.82 4.35
N ASP A 138 8.94 -11.10 4.29
CA ASP A 138 8.22 -11.20 3.02
C ASP A 138 7.90 -9.82 2.44
N LEU A 139 7.60 -8.82 3.28
CA LEU A 139 7.50 -7.44 2.83
C LEU A 139 8.83 -6.89 2.27
N LEU A 140 9.97 -7.33 2.81
CA LEU A 140 11.28 -7.00 2.24
C LEU A 140 11.42 -7.55 0.82
N LYS A 141 11.06 -8.81 0.58
CA LYS A 141 11.09 -9.42 -0.76
C LYS A 141 10.15 -8.68 -1.72
N LEU A 142 8.94 -8.35 -1.28
CA LEU A 142 7.99 -7.56 -2.07
C LEU A 142 8.56 -6.18 -2.42
N ALA A 143 9.16 -5.48 -1.46
CA ALA A 143 9.77 -4.17 -1.72
C ALA A 143 10.95 -4.26 -2.68
N GLN A 144 11.81 -5.28 -2.54
CA GLN A 144 12.90 -5.54 -3.50
C GLN A 144 12.37 -5.84 -4.90
N TYR A 145 11.29 -6.62 -5.00
CA TYR A 145 10.62 -6.89 -6.27
C TYR A 145 10.09 -5.60 -6.91
N ILE A 146 9.40 -4.77 -6.13
CA ILE A 146 8.87 -3.48 -6.59
C ILE A 146 10.01 -2.56 -7.05
N SER A 147 11.06 -2.38 -6.24
CA SER A 147 12.20 -1.53 -6.60
C SER A 147 12.87 -1.95 -7.92
N LYS A 148 12.85 -3.25 -8.25
CA LYS A 148 13.47 -3.79 -9.46
C LYS A 148 12.55 -3.75 -10.69
N ASN A 149 11.27 -4.09 -10.52
CA ASN A 149 10.37 -4.38 -11.64
C ASN A 149 9.30 -3.30 -11.85
N HIS A 150 8.90 -2.62 -10.77
CA HIS A 150 7.80 -1.65 -10.76
C HIS A 150 8.18 -0.37 -9.96
N PRO A 151 9.30 0.31 -10.28
CA PRO A 151 9.78 1.46 -9.50
C PRO A 151 8.76 2.59 -9.41
N LEU A 152 7.88 2.71 -10.42
CA LEU A 152 6.77 3.66 -10.45
C LEU A 152 5.91 3.63 -9.16
N ILE A 153 5.72 2.46 -8.54
CA ILE A 153 4.95 2.36 -7.29
C ILE A 153 5.59 3.23 -6.20
N PHE A 154 6.90 3.16 -6.04
CA PHE A 154 7.61 3.97 -5.05
C PHE A 154 7.75 5.42 -5.50
N GLU A 155 7.90 5.70 -6.78
CA GLU A 155 7.88 7.06 -7.32
C GLU A 155 6.56 7.77 -7.01
N ILE A 156 5.42 7.08 -7.16
CA ILE A 156 4.10 7.62 -6.80
C ILE A 156 4.04 7.94 -5.30
N THR A 157 4.57 7.07 -4.44
CA THR A 157 4.51 7.29 -2.97
C THR A 157 5.24 8.56 -2.54
N LEU A 158 6.22 9.02 -3.33
CA LEU A 158 6.97 10.26 -3.10
C LEU A 158 6.22 11.53 -3.55
N LYS A 159 5.17 11.39 -4.36
CA LYS A 159 4.41 12.54 -4.88
C LYS A 159 3.82 13.33 -3.71
N LYS A 160 3.96 14.65 -3.77
CA LYS A 160 3.29 15.57 -2.85
C LYS A 160 1.95 15.96 -3.45
N GLY A 161 0.88 15.56 -2.79
CA GLY A 161 -0.44 16.07 -3.15
C GLY A 161 -0.75 17.40 -2.45
N PRO A 162 -1.91 18.01 -2.73
CA PRO A 162 -2.27 19.35 -2.24
C PRO A 162 -2.51 19.46 -0.72
N TYR A 163 -2.50 18.33 -0.01
CA TYR A 163 -2.79 18.26 1.43
C TYR A 163 -1.64 17.57 2.17
N PRO A 164 -1.29 18.06 3.37
CA PRO A 164 -0.29 17.39 4.20
C PRO A 164 -0.79 16.02 4.66
N ILE A 165 0.14 15.07 4.77
CA ILE A 165 -0.12 13.75 5.35
C ILE A 165 0.43 13.79 6.77
N GLU A 166 -0.47 13.79 7.75
CA GLU A 166 -0.08 13.71 9.16
C GLU A 166 0.45 12.32 9.51
N ASN A 167 1.42 12.25 10.41
CA ASN A 167 2.08 11.00 10.83
C ASN A 167 2.60 10.21 9.61
N GLY A 168 3.11 10.93 8.61
CA GLY A 168 3.64 10.40 7.38
C GLY A 168 5.16 10.23 7.44
N MET A 169 5.75 9.66 6.38
CA MET A 169 7.22 9.58 6.28
C MET A 169 7.89 10.94 6.08
N GLY A 170 7.11 11.99 5.77
CA GLY A 170 7.59 13.37 5.71
C GLY A 170 8.01 13.94 7.08
N ASP A 171 7.63 13.31 8.18
CA ASP A 171 7.99 13.72 9.54
C ASP A 171 9.36 13.18 10.00
N LEU A 172 10.01 12.36 9.18
CA LEU A 172 11.29 11.74 9.49
C LEU A 172 12.47 12.69 9.17
N ILE A 173 13.48 12.64 10.02
CA ILE A 173 14.77 13.32 9.79
C ILE A 173 15.74 12.28 9.26
N LEU A 174 16.11 12.42 7.98
CA LEU A 174 17.07 11.55 7.32
C LEU A 174 18.50 12.10 7.45
N PRO A 175 19.51 11.24 7.64
CA PRO A 175 20.92 11.63 7.51
C PRO A 175 21.22 12.22 6.14
N GLU A 176 22.19 13.13 6.05
CA GLU A 176 22.55 13.82 4.79
C GLU A 176 22.89 12.87 3.64
N ASN A 177 23.48 11.71 3.95
CA ASN A 177 23.86 10.70 2.97
C ASN A 177 22.73 9.71 2.61
N GLN A 178 21.49 9.99 3.02
CA GLN A 178 20.32 9.16 2.76
C GLN A 178 19.17 9.97 2.17
N THR A 179 18.45 9.36 1.23
CA THR A 179 17.26 9.94 0.60
C THR A 179 16.13 8.94 0.63
N GLY A 180 14.92 9.39 1.01
CA GLY A 180 13.71 8.58 0.87
C GLY A 180 13.39 8.37 -0.61
N ILE A 181 13.34 7.12 -1.05
CA ILE A 181 13.06 6.75 -2.44
C ILE A 181 11.76 5.94 -2.61
N GLY A 182 11.02 5.74 -1.53
CA GLY A 182 9.71 5.09 -1.55
C GLY A 182 9.22 4.74 -0.16
N TRP A 183 7.92 4.67 0.04
CA TRP A 183 7.35 4.21 1.30
C TRP A 183 5.90 3.75 1.20
N LYS A 184 5.43 3.08 2.23
CA LYS A 184 4.01 2.98 2.53
C LYS A 184 3.79 2.91 4.03
N THR A 185 2.73 3.54 4.51
CA THR A 185 2.26 3.44 5.89
C THR A 185 0.94 2.67 5.95
N GLY A 186 0.63 2.13 7.13
CA GLY A 186 -0.65 1.52 7.45
C GLY A 186 -0.98 1.68 8.93
N TYR A 187 -2.27 1.72 9.21
CA TYR A 187 -2.82 1.59 10.55
C TYR A 187 -4.22 0.99 10.43
N THR A 188 -4.50 0.02 11.29
CA THR A 188 -5.84 -0.43 11.67
C THR A 188 -5.77 -0.82 13.14
N ASP A 189 -6.92 -1.06 13.78
CA ASP A 189 -6.93 -1.43 15.20
C ASP A 189 -6.28 -2.80 15.42
N GLU A 190 -6.45 -3.75 14.48
CA GLU A 190 -5.78 -5.05 14.55
C GLU A 190 -4.28 -4.97 14.20
N ALA A 191 -3.89 -4.12 13.25
CA ALA A 191 -2.51 -4.02 12.79
C ALA A 191 -1.61 -3.15 13.67
N GLY A 192 -2.19 -2.22 14.42
CA GLY A 192 -1.43 -1.10 14.99
C GLY A 192 -0.73 -0.28 13.90
N GLY A 193 0.36 0.40 14.25
CA GLY A 193 1.14 1.19 13.30
C GLY A 193 2.12 0.33 12.48
N CYS A 194 1.97 0.37 11.15
CA CYS A 194 2.85 -0.27 10.18
C CYS A 194 3.52 0.76 9.25
N ALA A 195 4.79 0.55 8.91
CA ALA A 195 5.50 1.38 7.95
C ALA A 195 6.57 0.57 7.20
N LEU A 196 6.68 0.84 5.91
CA LEU A 196 7.78 0.42 5.05
C LEU A 196 8.40 1.68 4.46
N LEU A 197 9.71 1.82 4.62
CA LEU A 197 10.50 2.94 4.09
C LEU A 197 11.70 2.40 3.31
N VAL A 198 11.88 2.92 2.10
CA VAL A 198 13.01 2.62 1.22
C VAL A 198 13.92 3.84 1.17
N LEU A 199 15.19 3.64 1.50
CA LEU A 199 16.21 4.70 1.54
C LEU A 199 17.31 4.39 0.55
N GLY A 200 17.61 5.33 -0.34
CA GLY A 200 18.83 5.32 -1.14
C GLY A 200 19.99 5.92 -0.35
N LYS A 201 21.18 5.35 -0.48
CA LYS A 201 22.44 5.89 0.03
C LYS A 201 23.28 6.47 -1.12
N GLU A 202 24.11 7.46 -0.82
CA GLU A 202 25.03 8.07 -1.80
C GLU A 202 25.97 7.06 -2.49
N ASN A 203 26.33 5.99 -1.78
CA ASN A 203 27.18 4.92 -2.33
C ASN A 203 26.43 3.94 -3.25
N GLY A 204 25.16 4.22 -3.57
CA GLY A 204 24.30 3.40 -4.42
C GLY A 204 23.58 2.26 -3.72
N ASN A 205 23.83 2.02 -2.42
CA ASN A 205 23.13 1.00 -1.66
C ASN A 205 21.70 1.43 -1.34
N VAL A 206 20.78 0.46 -1.27
CA VAL A 206 19.40 0.67 -0.83
C VAL A 206 19.17 0.00 0.52
N LEU A 207 18.56 0.72 1.46
CA LEU A 207 18.09 0.20 2.73
C LEU A 207 16.57 0.09 2.73
N PHE A 208 16.07 -0.96 3.39
CA PHE A 208 14.65 -1.20 3.58
C PHE A 208 14.36 -1.29 5.07
N ASN A 209 13.55 -0.36 5.57
CA ASN A 209 13.15 -0.27 6.96
C ASN A 209 11.68 -0.64 7.08
N ILE A 210 11.39 -1.67 7.87
CA ILE A 210 10.04 -2.20 8.03
C ILE A 210 9.70 -2.27 9.52
N ILE A 211 8.60 -1.62 9.90
CA ILE A 211 8.01 -1.61 11.23
C ILE A 211 6.59 -2.15 11.11
N LEU A 212 6.22 -3.11 11.95
CA LEU A 212 4.88 -3.70 12.01
C LEU A 212 4.41 -3.73 13.47
N GLY A 213 3.14 -3.45 13.72
CA GLY A 213 2.53 -3.69 15.03
C GLY A 213 2.92 -2.72 16.14
N THR A 214 3.19 -1.43 15.84
CA THR A 214 3.38 -0.45 16.92
C THR A 214 2.06 -0.07 17.58
N GLU A 215 2.12 0.38 18.84
CA GLU A 215 0.94 0.78 19.63
C GLU A 215 0.06 1.86 18.99
N SER A 216 0.61 2.69 18.09
CA SER A 216 -0.14 3.73 17.38
C SER A 216 0.52 4.12 16.06
N GLN A 217 -0.18 4.92 15.26
CA GLN A 217 0.36 5.54 14.05
C GLN A 217 1.50 6.53 14.35
N GLU A 218 1.48 7.24 15.48
CA GLU A 218 2.56 8.14 15.91
C GLU A 218 3.77 7.34 16.38
N ALA A 219 3.53 6.22 17.08
CA ALA A 219 4.60 5.34 17.54
C ALA A 219 5.42 4.78 16.38
N ARG A 220 4.78 4.46 15.24
CA ARG A 220 5.48 3.97 14.04
C ARG A 220 6.55 4.95 13.55
N ILE A 221 6.27 6.26 13.61
CA ILE A 221 7.20 7.30 13.18
C ILE A 221 8.39 7.38 14.14
N ARG A 222 8.11 7.34 15.46
CA ARG A 222 9.16 7.31 16.49
C ARG A 222 10.09 6.10 16.34
N GLU A 223 9.53 4.91 16.15
CA GLU A 223 10.31 3.68 15.98
C GLU A 223 11.10 3.69 14.66
N MET A 224 10.51 4.20 13.58
CA MET A 224 11.22 4.39 12.31
C MET A 224 12.42 5.34 12.46
N GLN A 225 12.25 6.47 13.17
CA GLN A 225 13.35 7.39 13.44
C GLN A 225 14.47 6.75 14.25
N LYS A 226 14.15 5.91 15.25
CA LYS A 226 15.16 5.16 16.00
C LYS A 226 15.97 4.21 15.10
N LEU A 227 15.30 3.53 14.16
CA LEU A 227 15.96 2.63 13.21
C LEU A 227 16.91 3.39 12.28
N ILE A 228 16.47 4.52 11.73
CA ILE A 228 17.30 5.42 10.91
C ILE A 228 18.52 5.91 11.70
N ASN A 229 18.31 6.36 12.94
CA ASN A 229 19.38 6.84 13.81
C ASN A 229 20.39 5.74 14.17
N TYR A 230 19.93 4.50 14.32
CA TYR A 230 20.81 3.35 14.55
C TYR A 230 21.68 3.07 13.32
N GLN A 231 21.10 3.10 12.13
CA GLN A 231 21.79 2.86 10.85
C GLN A 231 22.80 3.94 10.49
N ALA A 232 22.57 5.18 10.91
CA ALA A 232 23.50 6.29 10.71
C ALA A 232 24.81 6.13 11.52
N ARG A 233 24.86 5.20 12.48
CA ARG A 233 26.03 4.91 13.31
C ARG A 233 26.83 3.70 12.81
N LEU A 234 26.33 2.98 11.81
CA LEU A 234 26.97 1.82 11.18
C LEU A 234 27.76 2.27 9.94
#